data_AF-G2QGH0-F1
#
_entry.id   AF-G2QGH0-F1
#
_cell.length_a   1.000
_cell.length_b   1.000
_cell.length_c   1.000
_cell.angle_alpha   90.00
_cell.angle_beta   90.00
_cell.angle_gamma   90.00
#
_symmetry.space_group_name_H-M   'P 1'
#
loop_
_entity.id
_entity.type
_entity.pdbx_description
1 polymer ?
#
loop_
_entity_poly.entity_id
_entity_poly.type
_entity_poly.pdbx_seq_one_letter_code
_entity_poly.pdbx_strand_id
1 'polypeptide(L)' 'NVFVPLAIEEFNKDFSNYEVISFLDLFSRYDQVSLNERSRDLTTFQTPISLFWIYTLPIGGTNSIA' A
#
# COMPACT_ATOMS: atom_id res chain seq x y z
N ASN A 1 9.90 -9.99 16.50
CA ASN A 1 8.68 -9.27 16.07
C ASN A 1 8.32 -9.69 14.67
N VAL A 2 7.49 -10.72 14.55
CA VAL A 2 6.88 -11.10 13.27
C VAL A 2 5.64 -10.22 13.14
N PHE A 3 5.58 -9.43 12.07
CA PHE A 3 4.34 -8.78 11.65
C PHE A 3 3.37 -9.90 11.25
N VAL A 4 2.45 -10.23 12.14
CA VAL A 4 1.33 -11.11 11.83
C VAL A 4 0.27 -10.19 11.22
N PRO A 5 -0.07 -10.32 9.93
CA PRO A 5 -1.26 -9.66 9.40
C PRO A 5 -2.42 -10.04 10.33
N LEU A 6 -3.24 -9.07 10.76
CA LEU A 6 -4.42 -9.36 11.59
C LEU A 6 -5.06 -10.66 11.11
N ALA A 7 -5.19 -11.65 12.00
CA ALA A 7 -5.81 -12.91 11.64
C ALA A 7 -7.16 -12.58 11.01
N ILE A 8 -7.37 -13.00 9.76
CA ILE A 8 -8.54 -12.66 8.94
C ILE A 8 -9.87 -12.91 9.69
N GLU A 9 -9.84 -13.83 10.64
CA GLU A 9 -10.92 -14.18 11.56
C GLU A 9 -11.30 -13.03 12.52
N GLU A 10 -10.34 -12.32 13.10
CA GLU A 10 -10.60 -11.16 13.97
C GLU A 10 -11.22 -10.00 13.17
N PHE A 11 -10.70 -9.73 11.97
CA PHE A 11 -11.26 -8.73 11.07
C PHE A 11 -12.72 -9.09 10.70
N ASN A 12 -12.99 -10.32 10.27
CA ASN A 12 -14.35 -10.71 9.87
C ASN A 12 -15.37 -10.61 11.01
N LYS A 13 -14.98 -10.95 12.24
CA LYS A 13 -15.89 -10.89 13.39
C LYS A 13 -16.44 -9.47 13.59
N ASP A 14 -15.58 -8.46 13.48
CA ASP A 14 -15.94 -7.08 13.75
C ASP A 14 -16.84 -6.48 12.66
N PHE A 15 -16.75 -6.97 11.41
CA PHE A 15 -17.50 -6.44 10.27
C PHE A 15 -18.71 -7.25 9.84
N SER A 16 -18.89 -8.47 10.36
CA SER A 16 -19.93 -9.41 9.94
C SER A 16 -21.39 -8.96 10.16
N ASN A 17 -21.63 -7.96 11.02
CA ASN A 17 -22.97 -7.52 11.41
C ASN A 17 -23.38 -6.13 10.86
N TYR A 18 -22.60 -5.54 9.95
CA TYR A 18 -22.99 -4.28 9.32
C TYR A 18 -23.84 -4.52 8.07
N GLU A 19 -24.99 -3.84 7.97
CA GLU A 19 -25.87 -3.91 6.79
C GLU A 19 -25.25 -3.31 5.53
N VAL A 20 -24.35 -2.34 5.70
CA VAL A 20 -23.64 -1.65 4.61
C VAL A 20 -22.21 -1.39 5.04
N ILE A 21 -21.26 -1.73 4.17
CA ILE A 21 -19.83 -1.46 4.34
C ILE A 21 -19.37 -0.64 3.14
N SER A 22 -18.64 0.45 3.40
CA SER A 22 -17.99 1.25 2.37
C SER A 22 -16.48 1.01 2.37
N PHE A 23 -15.93 0.71 1.19
CA PHE A 23 -14.49 0.68 0.99
C PHE A 23 -14.04 2.03 0.40
N LEU A 24 -13.10 2.69 1.05
CA LEU A 24 -12.55 3.97 0.63
C LEU A 24 -11.12 3.79 0.15
N ASP A 25 -10.80 4.39 -0.99
CA ASP A 25 -9.42 4.47 -1.47
C ASP A 25 -8.82 5.83 -1.12
N LEU A 26 -7.82 5.81 -0.24
CA LEU A 26 -7.11 6.99 0.24
C LEU A 26 -5.86 7.24 -0.63
N PHE A 27 -6.04 7.39 -1.95
CA PHE A 27 -4.99 7.58 -2.94
C PHE A 27 -3.92 8.63 -2.57
N SER A 28 -4.31 9.72 -1.91
CA SER A 28 -3.41 10.87 -1.70
C SER A 28 -2.32 10.64 -0.66
N ARG A 29 -2.40 9.58 0.15
CA ARG A 29 -1.47 9.38 1.27
C ARG A 29 -0.12 8.82 0.81
N TYR A 30 -0.10 8.06 -0.28
CA TYR A 30 1.10 7.44 -0.81
C TYR A 30 2.14 8.49 -1.27
N ASP A 31 1.66 9.53 -1.94
CA ASP A 31 2.51 10.60 -2.49
C ASP A 31 3.07 11.55 -1.42
N GLN A 32 2.59 11.47 -0.18
CA GLN A 32 3.07 12.29 0.94
C GLN A 32 4.21 11.63 1.71
N VAL A 33 4.45 10.33 1.52
CA VAL A 33 5.45 9.57 2.26
C VAL A 33 6.60 9.19 1.35
N SER A 34 7.81 9.64 1.70
CA SER A 34 9.02 9.33 0.95
C SER A 34 9.38 7.85 1.01
N LEU A 35 9.77 7.29 -0.14
CA LEU A 35 10.33 5.95 -0.23
C LEU A 35 11.79 5.94 0.23
N ASN A 36 12.21 4.84 0.86
CA ASN A 36 13.62 4.66 1.21
C ASN A 36 14.48 4.67 -0.06
N GLU A 37 15.60 5.39 -0.03
CA GLU A 37 16.46 5.55 -1.21
C GLU A 37 16.96 4.21 -1.77
N ARG A 38 17.24 3.25 -0.87
CA ARG A 38 17.68 1.89 -1.25
C ARG A 38 16.59 1.07 -1.93
N SER A 39 15.34 1.51 -1.85
CA SER A 39 14.19 0.82 -2.43
C SER A 39 13.74 1.45 -3.76
N ARG A 40 14.29 2.59 -4.18
CA ARG A 40 13.88 3.29 -5.41
C ARG A 40 14.08 2.43 -6.66
N ASP A 41 15.19 1.71 -6.74
CA ASP A 41 15.49 0.83 -7.88
C ASP A 41 14.49 -0.33 -8.01
N LEU A 42 13.97 -0.82 -6.88
CA LEU A 42 12.95 -1.89 -6.86
C LEU A 42 11.59 -1.43 -7.39
N THR A 43 11.38 -0.12 -7.43
CA THR A 43 10.12 0.52 -7.85
C THR A 43 10.24 1.23 -9.20
N THR A 44 11.31 0.95 -9.95
CA THR A 44 11.48 1.49 -11.30
C THR A 44 10.39 0.99 -12.24
N PHE A 45 9.93 1.86 -13.13
CA PHE A 45 9.03 1.47 -14.21
C PHE A 45 9.45 2.11 -15.52
N GLN A 46 9.25 1.38 -16.61
CA GLN A 46 9.60 1.81 -17.94
C GLN A 46 8.34 2.29 -18.67
N THR A 47 8.42 3.48 -19.24
CA THR A 47 7.48 3.96 -20.25
C THR A 47 8.10 3.77 -21.64
N PRO A 48 7.34 3.86 -22.74
CA PRO A 48 7.92 3.85 -24.08
C PRO A 48 8.97 4.94 -24.34
N ILE A 49 9.04 5.98 -23.49
CA ILE A 49 9.92 7.14 -23.65
C ILE A 49 11.20 6.97 -22.80
N SER A 50 11.06 6.52 -21.55
CA SER A 50 12.19 6.40 -20.63
C SER A 50 11.87 5.55 -19.40
N LEU A 51 12.91 5.30 -18.60
CA LEU A 51 12.84 4.68 -17.27
C LEU A 51 12.63 5.75 -16.20
N PHE A 52 11.75 5.49 -15.24
CA PHE A 52 11.44 6.40 -14.14
C PHE A 52 11.62 5.72 -12.78
N TRP A 53 12.00 6.52 -11.79
CA TRP A 53 12.03 6.15 -10.36
C TRP A 53 10.80 6.70 -9.65
N ILE A 54 10.28 5.93 -8.69
CA ILE A 54 9.29 6.40 -7.73
C ILE A 54 10.02 6.87 -6.47
N TYR A 55 9.71 8.08 -6.01
CA TYR A 55 10.34 8.70 -4.83
C TYR A 55 9.48 8.63 -3.57
N THR A 56 8.22 8.23 -3.72
CA THR A 56 7.20 8.11 -2.68
C THR A 56 6.71 6.66 -2.58
N LEU A 57 5.87 6.33 -1.61
CA LEU A 57 5.35 4.98 -1.51
C LEU A 57 4.58 4.61 -2.79
N PRO A 58 4.88 3.47 -3.44
CA PRO A 58 4.14 3.07 -4.63
C PRO A 58 2.74 2.58 -4.23
N ILE A 59 1.73 3.03 -4.97
CA ILE A 59 0.38 2.46 -4.90
C ILE A 59 0.46 0.98 -5.28
N GLY A 60 -0.16 0.11 -4.48
CA GLY A 60 -0.15 -1.33 -4.69
C GLY A 60 1.10 -2.06 -4.17
N GLY A 61 2.05 -1.36 -3.55
CA GLY A 61 3.14 -2.00 -2.81
C GLY A 61 2.64 -2.66 -1.52
N THR A 62 3.01 -3.92 -1.28
CA THR A 62 2.57 -4.68 -0.08
C THR A 62 2.91 -3.98 1.22
N ASN A 63 4.06 -3.30 1.26
CA ASN A 63 4.54 -2.60 2.45
C ASN A 63 4.17 -1.10 2.44
N SER A 64 3.37 -0.64 1.48
CA SER A 64 2.96 0.77 1.40
C SER A 64 1.85 1.11 2.40
N ILE A 65 1.18 0.11 2.97
CA ILE A 65 0.11 0.22 3.99
C ILE A 65 0.50 -0.67 5.19
N ALA A 66 1.70 -0.48 5.72
CA ALA A 66 2.23 -1.22 6.87
C ALA A 66 2.09 -0.44 8.18
#